data_AF-A0A371YXV6-F1
#
_entry.id   AF-A0A371YXV6-F1
#
_cell.length_a   1.000
_cell.length_b   1.000
_cell.length_c   1.000
_cell.angle_alpha   90.00
_cell.angle_beta   90.00
_cell.angle_gamma   90.00
#
_symmetry.space_group_name_H-M   'P 1'
#
loop_
_entity.id
_entity.type
_entity.pdbx_description
1 polymer ?
#
loop_
_entity_poly.entity_id
_entity_poly.type
_entity_poly.pdbx_seq_one_letter_code
_entity_poly.pdbx_strand_id
1 'polypeptide(L)'
;MCKNGAWNGPSATYGTATISLRSGHETQSAVIGIGGMPIPFETVTEIPYVASISSVSGKKPVKTEAVIRDGLSGAISAEGQQNGHVALKIHLVDTSLIKMGHYTAPDGKTIDIPETHTVSVDNTIYLADGQSAPLVLSGKTIGTVSWSVLNPR
;
A
#
# COMPACT_ATOMS: atom_id res chain seq x y z
N MET A 1 35.23 -38.95 -1.30
CA MET A 1 33.99 -38.61 -0.57
C MET A 1 33.97 -37.11 -0.32
N CYS A 2 33.25 -36.35 -1.15
CA CYS A 2 32.76 -35.01 -0.85
C CYS A 2 31.37 -34.92 -1.51
N LYS A 3 30.30 -35.06 -0.71
CA LYS A 3 28.95 -34.73 -1.17
C LYS A 3 28.86 -33.21 -1.15
N ASN A 4 29.13 -32.57 -2.29
CA ASN A 4 28.68 -31.21 -2.52
C ASN A 4 27.15 -31.27 -2.58
N GLY A 5 26.52 -31.08 -1.42
CA GLY A 5 25.09 -30.80 -1.33
C GLY A 5 24.85 -29.50 -2.09
N ALA A 6 24.50 -29.63 -3.37
CA ALA A 6 23.91 -28.55 -4.11
C ALA A 6 22.73 -28.05 -3.27
N TRP A 7 22.84 -26.81 -2.81
CA TRP A 7 21.67 -26.06 -2.39
C TRP A 7 20.75 -26.03 -3.62
N ASN A 8 19.74 -26.89 -3.63
CA ASN A 8 18.59 -26.75 -4.50
C ASN A 8 17.78 -25.56 -3.95
N GLY A 9 18.32 -24.35 -4.12
CA GLY A 9 17.54 -23.14 -3.97
C GLY A 9 16.38 -23.20 -4.97
N PRO A 10 15.17 -22.77 -4.61
CA PRO A 10 14.07 -22.73 -5.56
C PRO A 10 14.53 -21.89 -6.75
N SER A 11 14.48 -22.48 -7.95
CA SER A 11 14.65 -21.78 -9.22
C SER A 11 13.82 -20.50 -9.15
N ALA A 12 14.45 -19.34 -9.34
CA ALA A 12 13.78 -18.05 -9.19
C ALA A 12 12.51 -18.00 -10.06
N THR A 13 11.36 -18.21 -9.43
CA THR A 13 10.06 -18.13 -10.07
C THR A 13 9.71 -16.65 -10.11
N TYR A 14 9.93 -16.02 -11.26
CA TYR A 14 9.36 -14.72 -11.55
C TYR A 14 7.89 -14.92 -11.88
N GLY A 15 7.03 -14.03 -11.39
CA GLY A 15 5.64 -14.03 -11.77
C GLY A 15 5.05 -12.64 -11.72
N THR A 16 3.86 -12.51 -12.30
CA THR A 16 3.07 -11.31 -12.23
C THR A 16 2.09 -11.47 -11.08
N ALA A 17 2.18 -10.60 -10.09
CA ALA A 17 1.10 -10.40 -9.14
C ALA A 17 0.22 -9.26 -9.65
N THR A 18 -1.08 -9.49 -9.72
CA THR A 18 -2.05 -8.44 -10.07
C THR A 18 -2.96 -8.18 -8.89
N ILE A 19 -3.11 -6.91 -8.54
CA ILE A 19 -4.07 -6.42 -7.55
C ILE A 19 -5.15 -5.65 -8.30
N SER A 20 -6.38 -6.09 -8.16
CA SER A 20 -7.56 -5.37 -8.66
C SER A 20 -8.38 -4.89 -7.48
N LEU A 21 -8.54 -3.56 -7.34
CA LEU A 21 -9.31 -2.96 -6.27
C LEU A 21 -10.76 -2.71 -6.71
N ARG A 22 -11.73 -3.00 -5.83
CA ARG A 22 -13.17 -2.90 -6.12
C ARG A 22 -13.69 -1.47 -6.21
N SER A 23 -12.92 -0.46 -5.80
CA SER A 23 -13.29 0.96 -5.89
C SER A 23 -13.44 1.48 -7.33
N GLY A 24 -13.33 0.61 -8.33
CA GLY A 24 -13.75 0.89 -9.70
C GLY A 24 -12.71 1.65 -10.53
N HIS A 25 -11.54 1.97 -9.98
CA HIS A 25 -10.60 2.85 -10.68
C HIS A 25 -9.18 2.33 -10.92
N GLU A 26 -8.67 1.28 -10.25
CA GLU A 26 -7.32 0.81 -10.58
C GLU A 26 -7.16 -0.71 -10.44
N THR A 27 -6.69 -1.31 -11.54
CA THR A 27 -5.99 -2.60 -11.50
C THR A 27 -4.50 -2.28 -11.60
N GLN A 28 -3.76 -2.59 -10.54
CA GLN A 28 -2.30 -2.49 -10.55
C GLN A 28 -1.72 -3.89 -10.77
N SER A 29 -1.11 -4.09 -11.93
CA SER A 29 -0.39 -5.31 -12.27
C SER A 29 1.10 -5.05 -12.18
N ALA A 30 1.82 -5.91 -11.49
CA ALA A 30 3.25 -5.75 -11.38
C ALA A 30 3.99 -7.10 -11.38
N VAL A 31 5.18 -7.08 -11.99
CA VAL A 31 6.06 -8.24 -12.03
C VAL A 31 6.82 -8.30 -10.71
N ILE A 32 6.61 -9.37 -9.95
CA ILE A 32 7.23 -9.59 -8.65
C ILE A 32 8.17 -10.80 -8.76
N GLY A 33 9.44 -10.59 -8.41
CA GLY A 33 10.36 -11.67 -8.11
C GLY A 33 10.26 -12.10 -6.65
N ILE A 34 10.40 -13.40 -6.38
CA ILE A 34 10.53 -13.90 -5.00
C ILE A 34 11.75 -13.26 -4.34
N GLY A 35 11.57 -12.70 -3.14
CA GLY A 35 12.61 -11.92 -2.44
C GLY A 35 12.87 -10.53 -3.03
N GLY A 36 12.05 -10.09 -3.99
CA GLY A 36 12.12 -8.77 -4.59
C GLY A 36 11.58 -7.66 -3.69
N MET A 37 11.78 -6.41 -4.13
CA MET A 37 11.24 -5.24 -3.43
C MET A 37 9.71 -5.26 -3.43
N PRO A 38 9.06 -4.85 -2.32
CA PRO A 38 7.62 -4.65 -2.31
C PRO A 38 7.19 -3.65 -3.37
N ILE A 39 6.09 -3.96 -4.04
CA ILE A 39 5.50 -3.11 -5.07
C ILE A 39 4.38 -2.31 -4.44
N PRO A 40 4.49 -0.97 -4.37
CA PRO A 40 3.46 -0.13 -3.80
C PRO A 40 2.25 -0.05 -4.72
N PHE A 41 1.08 0.14 -4.12
CA PHE A 41 -0.15 0.51 -4.82
C PHE A 41 -0.92 1.53 -3.99
N GLU A 42 -1.73 2.35 -4.66
CA GLU A 42 -2.54 3.36 -3.98
C GLU A 42 -3.74 3.78 -4.81
N THR A 43 -4.83 4.07 -4.11
CA THR A 43 -6.03 4.72 -4.61
C THR A 43 -6.43 5.71 -3.54
N VAL A 44 -5.77 6.87 -3.56
CA VAL A 44 -5.91 7.92 -2.55
C VAL A 44 -6.31 9.23 -3.21
N THR A 45 -7.10 10.01 -2.47
CA THR A 45 -7.37 11.42 -2.75
C THR A 45 -6.46 12.25 -1.84
N GLU A 46 -5.68 13.14 -2.43
CA GLU A 46 -4.87 14.08 -1.67
C GLU A 46 -5.69 15.31 -1.27
N ILE A 47 -5.80 15.54 0.04
CA ILE A 47 -6.55 16.66 0.61
C ILE A 47 -5.54 17.62 1.25
N PRO A 48 -5.21 18.75 0.60
CA PRO A 48 -4.30 19.74 1.17
C PRO A 48 -4.99 20.50 2.32
N TYR A 49 -4.23 20.83 3.36
CA TYR A 49 -4.71 21.60 4.52
C TYR A 49 -3.60 22.49 5.12
N VAL A 50 -3.98 23.55 5.82
CA VAL A 50 -3.03 24.48 6.47
C VAL A 50 -2.66 23.95 7.85
N ALA A 51 -1.52 23.26 7.96
CA ALA A 51 -1.05 22.66 9.21
C ALA A 51 -0.49 23.69 10.20
N SER A 52 0.13 24.76 9.71
CA SER A 52 0.61 25.84 10.58
C SER A 52 0.74 27.17 9.85
N ILE A 53 0.77 28.26 10.62
CA ILE A 53 1.08 29.60 10.11
C ILE A 53 2.17 30.21 10.97
N SER A 54 3.33 30.43 10.38
CA SER A 54 4.45 31.14 11.01
C SER A 54 4.37 32.62 10.69
N SER A 55 4.67 33.48 11.67
CA SER A 55 4.72 34.93 11.44
C SER A 55 5.92 35.55 12.14
N VAL A 56 6.65 36.36 11.38
CA VAL A 56 7.77 37.16 11.86
C VAL A 56 7.39 38.61 11.69
N SER A 57 7.65 39.44 12.72
CA SER A 57 7.32 40.87 12.69
C SER A 57 7.90 41.55 11.44
N GLY A 58 7.09 42.38 10.79
CA GLY A 58 7.45 43.07 9.54
C GLY A 58 7.44 42.19 8.29
N LYS A 59 7.08 40.90 8.37
CA LYS A 59 6.97 39.99 7.22
C LYS A 59 5.54 39.50 7.03
N LYS A 60 5.21 39.13 5.79
CA LYS A 60 3.95 38.44 5.47
C LYS A 60 3.93 37.07 6.20
N PRO A 61 2.78 36.65 6.76
CA PRO A 61 2.63 35.31 7.31
C PRO A 61 2.96 34.23 6.28
N VAL A 62 3.62 33.16 6.71
CA VAL A 62 3.94 32.00 5.88
C VAL A 62 3.06 30.85 6.33
N LYS A 63 2.28 30.29 5.40
CA LYS A 63 1.47 29.09 5.62
C LYS A 63 2.33 27.86 5.33
N THR A 64 2.25 26.87 6.20
CA THR A 64 2.77 25.52 5.95
C THR A 64 1.59 24.64 5.58
N GLU A 65 1.57 24.20 4.33
CA GLU A 65 0.59 23.24 3.83
C GLU A 65 1.07 21.82 4.11
N ALA A 66 0.13 20.94 4.42
CA ALA A 66 0.33 19.50 4.53
C ALA A 66 -0.78 18.80 3.75
N VAL A 67 -0.65 17.48 3.58
CA VAL A 67 -1.57 16.69 2.76
C VAL A 67 -2.02 15.48 3.55
N ILE A 68 -3.34 15.22 3.52
CA ILE A 68 -3.93 13.97 3.97
C ILE A 68 -4.11 13.09 2.75
N ARG A 69 -3.72 11.82 2.86
CA ARG A 69 -3.94 10.81 1.82
C ARG A 69 -5.16 10.00 2.22
N ASP A 70 -6.33 10.41 1.73
CA ASP A 70 -7.62 9.77 2.04
C ASP A 70 -7.88 8.66 1.01
N GLY A 71 -7.81 7.41 1.46
CA GLY A 71 -8.10 6.23 0.68
C GLY A 71 -7.18 5.06 1.03
N LEU A 72 -7.10 4.13 0.09
CA LEU A 72 -6.39 2.87 0.26
C LEU A 72 -4.98 2.96 -0.32
N SER A 73 -3.98 2.50 0.42
CA SER A 73 -2.60 2.35 -0.03
C SER A 73 -2.02 1.06 0.52
N GLY A 74 -0.90 0.62 -0.05
CA GLY A 74 -0.26 -0.59 0.42
C GLY A 74 0.93 -1.01 -0.42
N ALA A 75 1.42 -2.21 -0.13
CA ALA A 75 2.45 -2.84 -0.92
C ALA A 75 2.29 -4.36 -0.95
N ILE A 76 2.75 -4.99 -2.02
CA ILE A 76 2.78 -6.44 -2.18
C ILE A 76 4.19 -6.92 -2.47
N SER A 77 4.60 -8.02 -1.85
CA SER A 77 5.86 -8.70 -2.13
C SER A 77 5.66 -10.21 -2.19
N ALA A 78 6.56 -10.92 -2.89
CA ALA A 78 6.62 -12.37 -2.88
C ALA A 78 7.77 -12.80 -1.96
N GLU A 79 7.47 -13.52 -0.88
CA GLU A 79 8.48 -13.90 0.13
C GLU A 79 9.08 -15.29 -0.12
N GLY A 80 8.36 -16.17 -0.80
CA GLY A 80 8.82 -17.54 -1.02
C GLY A 80 7.85 -18.35 -1.87
N GLN A 81 8.23 -19.60 -2.14
CA GLN A 81 7.38 -20.58 -2.81
C GLN A 81 7.45 -21.91 -2.05
N GLN A 82 6.28 -22.51 -1.80
CA GLN A 82 6.16 -23.81 -1.15
C GLN A 82 5.05 -24.62 -1.83
N ASN A 83 5.33 -25.88 -2.17
CA ASN A 83 4.37 -26.81 -2.79
C ASN A 83 3.65 -26.22 -4.02
N GLY A 84 4.37 -25.53 -4.89
CA GLY A 84 3.82 -24.91 -6.09
C GLY A 84 3.02 -23.61 -5.85
N HIS A 85 2.92 -23.14 -4.60
CA HIS A 85 2.24 -21.89 -4.25
C HIS A 85 3.28 -20.82 -3.90
N VAL A 86 3.10 -19.61 -4.40
CA VAL A 86 3.85 -18.43 -3.95
C VAL A 86 3.21 -17.87 -2.69
N ALA A 87 4.03 -17.42 -1.75
CA ALA A 87 3.58 -16.64 -0.59
C ALA A 87 3.65 -15.15 -0.94
N LEU A 88 2.50 -14.52 -1.13
CA LEU A 88 2.36 -13.09 -1.36
C LEU A 88 2.05 -12.40 -0.03
N LYS A 89 2.98 -11.59 0.44
CA LYS A 89 2.76 -10.71 1.58
C LYS A 89 2.19 -9.40 1.11
N ILE A 90 1.14 -8.94 1.78
CA ILE A 90 0.39 -7.76 1.42
C ILE A 90 0.22 -6.91 2.66
N HIS A 91 0.66 -5.65 2.55
CA HIS A 91 0.41 -4.61 3.52
C HIS A 91 -0.66 -3.67 2.96
N LEU A 92 -1.67 -3.36 3.75
CA LEU A 92 -2.77 -2.47 3.41
C LEU A 92 -2.93 -1.41 4.49
N VAL A 93 -3.18 -0.18 4.05
CA VAL A 93 -3.52 0.97 4.89
C VAL A 93 -4.68 1.70 4.23
N ASP A 94 -5.82 1.75 4.90
CA ASP A 94 -6.97 2.57 4.51
C ASP A 94 -7.08 3.71 5.50
N THR A 95 -6.93 4.94 5.01
CA THR A 95 -7.05 6.16 5.81
C THR A 95 -8.24 6.95 5.32
N SER A 96 -9.15 7.33 6.21
CA SER A 96 -10.29 8.17 5.88
C SER A 96 -10.28 9.45 6.69
N LEU A 97 -10.53 10.60 6.05
CA LEU A 97 -10.79 11.84 6.76
C LEU A 97 -12.19 11.77 7.37
N ILE A 98 -12.29 11.81 8.71
CA ILE A 98 -13.57 11.88 9.41
C ILE A 98 -14.12 13.30 9.34
N LYS A 99 -13.29 14.28 9.69
CA LYS A 99 -13.64 15.70 9.64
C LYS A 99 -12.41 16.60 9.54
N MET A 100 -12.59 17.78 8.97
CA MET A 100 -11.61 18.87 9.03
C MET A 100 -12.08 19.91 10.04
N GLY A 101 -11.42 19.96 11.20
CA GLY A 101 -11.62 21.03 12.18
C GLY A 101 -10.82 22.28 11.82
N HIS A 102 -11.13 23.38 12.50
CA HIS A 102 -10.38 24.63 12.38
C HIS A 102 -10.06 25.19 13.77
N TYR A 103 -8.85 25.72 13.93
CA TYR A 103 -8.46 26.46 15.11
C TYR A 103 -7.99 27.86 14.73
N THR A 104 -8.67 28.87 15.27
CA THR A 104 -8.28 30.27 15.13
C THR A 104 -7.56 30.73 16.38
N ALA A 105 -6.28 31.06 16.25
CA ALA A 105 -5.50 31.65 17.32
C ALA A 105 -5.97 33.08 17.65
N PRO A 106 -5.66 33.63 18.84
CA PRO A 106 -6.04 34.99 19.23
C PRO A 106 -5.53 36.09 18.29
N ASP A 107 -4.49 35.82 17.50
CA ASP A 107 -3.96 36.73 16.48
C ASP A 107 -4.72 36.66 15.14
N GLY A 108 -5.85 35.95 15.11
CA GLY A 108 -6.76 35.83 13.96
C GLY A 108 -6.35 34.80 12.92
N LYS A 109 -5.27 34.04 13.14
CA LYS A 109 -4.80 33.03 12.19
C LYS A 109 -5.51 31.71 12.40
N THR A 110 -6.03 31.15 11.31
CA THR A 110 -6.71 29.85 11.32
C THR A 110 -5.82 28.76 10.73
N ILE A 111 -5.69 27.65 11.45
CA ILE A 111 -5.11 26.40 10.96
C ILE A 111 -6.20 25.33 10.88
N ASP A 112 -5.94 24.33 10.07
CA ASP A 112 -6.81 23.17 9.90
C ASP A 112 -6.33 22.02 10.80
N ILE A 113 -7.28 21.34 11.45
CA ILE A 113 -7.03 20.22 12.36
C ILE A 113 -7.79 19.00 11.82
N PRO A 114 -7.12 18.14 11.05
CA PRO A 114 -7.78 16.94 10.54
C PRO A 114 -7.98 15.89 11.63
N GLU A 115 -9.14 15.24 11.61
CA GLU A 115 -9.39 14.01 12.33
C GLU A 115 -9.50 12.88 11.32
N THR A 116 -8.58 11.92 11.38
CA THR A 116 -8.53 10.78 10.48
C THR A 116 -8.78 9.47 11.21
N HIS A 117 -9.34 8.51 10.50
CA HIS A 117 -9.40 7.12 10.91
C HIS A 117 -8.47 6.31 10.02
N THR A 118 -7.61 5.48 10.60
CA THR A 118 -6.69 4.63 9.84
C THR A 118 -6.84 3.18 10.29
N VAL A 119 -6.99 2.30 9.32
CA VAL A 119 -6.98 0.85 9.48
C VAL A 119 -5.81 0.28 8.70
N SER A 120 -5.01 -0.57 9.34
CA SER A 120 -3.95 -1.32 8.66
C SER A 120 -4.13 -2.83 8.80
N VAL A 121 -3.76 -3.56 7.75
CA VAL A 121 -3.77 -5.03 7.74
C VAL A 121 -2.52 -5.53 7.05
N ASP A 122 -1.87 -6.49 7.70
CA ASP A 122 -0.84 -7.33 7.12
C ASP A 122 -1.39 -8.73 6.89
N ASN A 123 -1.25 -9.24 5.67
CA ASN A 123 -1.75 -10.56 5.32
C ASN A 123 -0.75 -11.31 4.43
N THR A 124 -0.73 -12.64 4.54
CA THR A 124 0.03 -13.51 3.65
C THR A 124 -0.94 -14.45 2.95
N ILE A 125 -0.94 -14.39 1.62
CA ILE A 125 -1.82 -15.19 0.76
C ILE A 125 -0.96 -16.17 -0.03
N TYR A 126 -1.35 -17.44 -0.02
CA TYR A 126 -0.70 -18.49 -0.79
C TYR A 126 -1.47 -18.76 -2.07
N LEU A 127 -0.86 -18.53 -3.23
CA LEU A 127 -1.49 -18.73 -4.54
C LEU A 127 -0.67 -19.67 -5.41
N ALA A 128 -1.31 -20.66 -6.02
CA ALA A 128 -0.71 -21.39 -7.13
C ALA A 128 -0.74 -20.55 -8.42
N ASP A 129 -0.06 -21.03 -9.46
CA ASP A 129 -0.11 -20.42 -10.78
C ASP A 129 -1.56 -20.31 -11.30
N GLY A 130 -1.92 -19.14 -11.82
CA GLY A 130 -3.25 -18.83 -12.33
C GLY A 130 -4.34 -18.65 -11.26
N GLN A 131 -4.00 -18.73 -9.97
CA GLN A 131 -4.98 -18.57 -8.89
C GLN A 131 -5.18 -17.11 -8.47
N SER A 132 -6.35 -16.87 -7.91
CA SER A 132 -6.76 -15.59 -7.33
C SER A 132 -7.40 -15.79 -5.97
N ALA A 133 -7.22 -14.82 -5.07
CA ALA A 133 -7.86 -14.78 -3.76
C ALA A 133 -8.46 -13.39 -3.49
N PRO A 134 -9.52 -13.32 -2.66
CA PRO A 134 -10.07 -12.04 -2.23
C PRO A 134 -9.08 -11.31 -1.32
N LEU A 135 -8.95 -10.01 -1.54
CA LEU A 135 -8.26 -9.10 -0.64
C LEU A 135 -9.25 -8.55 0.36
N VAL A 136 -9.03 -8.80 1.65
CA VAL A 136 -9.99 -8.49 2.74
C VAL A 136 -9.37 -7.50 3.72
N LEU A 137 -10.11 -6.43 4.00
CA LEU A 137 -9.78 -5.40 4.98
C LEU A 137 -10.95 -5.29 5.96
N SER A 138 -10.69 -5.48 7.26
CA SER A 138 -11.72 -5.42 8.32
C SER A 138 -12.99 -6.24 8.01
N GLY A 139 -12.81 -7.45 7.45
CA GLY A 139 -13.92 -8.34 7.08
C GLY A 139 -14.64 -8.00 5.78
N LYS A 140 -14.27 -6.92 5.09
CA LYS A 140 -14.83 -6.53 3.79
C LYS A 140 -13.86 -6.87 2.67
N THR A 141 -14.34 -7.54 1.62
CA THR A 141 -13.55 -7.74 0.39
C THR A 141 -13.42 -6.42 -0.36
N ILE A 142 -12.19 -5.93 -0.46
CA ILE A 142 -11.82 -4.66 -1.11
C ILE A 142 -11.21 -4.85 -2.50
N GLY A 143 -10.87 -6.09 -2.87
CA GLY A 143 -10.25 -6.39 -4.16
C GLY A 143 -9.97 -7.86 -4.33
N THR A 144 -9.14 -8.17 -5.33
CA THR A 144 -8.60 -9.50 -5.58
C THR A 144 -7.10 -9.39 -5.83
N VAL A 145 -6.35 -10.37 -5.34
CA VAL A 145 -4.97 -10.60 -5.74
C VAL A 145 -4.92 -11.84 -6.61
N SER A 146 -4.16 -11.82 -7.70
CA SER A 146 -3.91 -12.98 -8.55
C SER A 146 -2.43 -13.18 -8.81
N TRP A 147 -2.03 -14.42 -9.06
CA TRP A 147 -0.67 -14.79 -9.39
C TRP A 147 -0.60 -15.51 -10.73
N SER A 148 0.44 -15.23 -11.51
CA SER A 148 0.75 -15.97 -12.73
C SER A 148 2.26 -16.08 -12.90
N VAL A 149 2.76 -17.27 -13.18
CA VAL A 149 4.18 -17.51 -13.41
C VAL A 149 4.58 -16.95 -14.78
N LEU A 150 5.67 -16.18 -14.82
CA LEU A 150 6.31 -15.77 -16.07
C LEU A 150 7.17 -16.93 -16.55
N ASN A 151 6.65 -17.73 -17.49
CA ASN A 151 7.49 -18.72 -18.14
C ASN A 151 8.59 -18.01 -18.94
N PRO A 152 9.88 -18.31 -18.69
CA PRO A 152 10.93 -17.95 -19.63
C PRO A 152 10.65 -18.71 -20.93
N ARG A 153 10.45 -17.98 -22.02
CA ARG A 153 10.50 -18.56 -23.36
C ARG A 153 11.92 -19.01 -23.69
#